data_AF-A0A2S6AZT8-F1
#
_entry.id   AF-A0A2S6AZT8-F1
#
_cell.length_a   1.000
_cell.length_b   1.000
_cell.length_c   1.000
_cell.angle_alpha   90.00
_cell.angle_beta   90.00
_cell.angle_gamma   90.00
#
_symmetry.space_group_name_H-M   'P 1'
#
loop_
_entity.id
_entity.type
_entity.pdbx_description
1 polymer ?
#
loop_
_entity_poly.entity_id
_entity_poly.type
_entity_poly.pdbx_seq_one_letter_code
_entity_poly.pdbx_strand_id
1 'polypeptide(L)'
;SFTPEKNGAPVANRVEPGKRPLSSMSPTIVYDAKGMPIFTVGAAGGKTIIMQVAKALIAHFDWGLSAQDSIALGLEFFNGDGLVLEQGTS
;
A
#
# COMPACT_ATOMS: atom_id res chain seq x y z
N SER A 1 -6.21 -12.69 12.04
CA SER A 1 -6.16 -13.73 13.07
C SER A 1 -4.92 -13.53 13.91
N PHE A 2 -5.05 -13.52 15.23
CA PHE A 2 -3.92 -13.44 16.18
C PHE A 2 -3.43 -14.84 16.61
N THR A 3 -3.94 -15.91 15.99
CA THR A 3 -3.53 -17.27 16.31
C THR A 3 -2.06 -17.47 15.95
N PRO A 4 -1.20 -17.89 16.90
CA PRO A 4 0.25 -18.03 16.67
C PRO A 4 0.60 -19.23 15.78
N GLU A 5 -0.35 -20.15 15.60
CA GLU A 5 -0.22 -21.37 14.81
C GLU A 5 -1.42 -21.55 13.88
N LYS A 6 -1.19 -22.17 12.73
CA LYS A 6 -2.21 -22.56 11.77
C LYS A 6 -1.81 -23.91 11.18
N ASN A 7 -2.72 -24.90 11.21
CA ASN A 7 -2.48 -26.26 10.70
C ASN A 7 -1.23 -26.94 11.30
N GLY A 8 -0.99 -26.77 12.60
CA GLY A 8 0.16 -27.36 13.31
C GLY A 8 1.51 -26.70 13.01
N ALA A 9 1.54 -25.57 12.28
CA ALA A 9 2.73 -24.81 11.99
C ALA A 9 2.62 -23.36 12.51
N PRO A 10 3.73 -22.75 12.98
CA PRO A 10 3.74 -21.35 13.40
C PRO A 10 3.44 -20.40 12.23
N VAL A 11 2.63 -19.36 12.46
CA VAL A 11 2.39 -18.33 11.43
C VAL A 11 3.58 -17.36 11.34
N ALA A 12 3.94 -16.92 10.13
CA ALA A 12 5.13 -16.09 9.89
C ALA A 12 5.14 -14.78 10.71
N ASN A 13 3.99 -14.12 10.85
CA ASN A 13 3.84 -12.87 11.61
C ASN A 13 3.34 -13.09 13.06
N ARG A 14 3.60 -14.24 13.68
CA ARG A 14 3.28 -14.47 15.11
C ARG A 14 4.13 -13.58 16.01
N VAL A 15 3.60 -13.29 17.21
CA VAL A 15 4.27 -12.50 18.26
C VAL A 15 5.47 -13.25 18.81
N GLU A 16 6.61 -12.55 18.90
CA GLU A 16 7.87 -13.06 19.48
C GLU A 16 8.64 -11.91 20.16
N PRO A 17 9.35 -12.16 21.27
CA PRO A 17 10.18 -11.14 21.92
C PRO A 17 11.21 -10.53 20.95
N GLY A 18 11.29 -9.21 20.90
CA GLY A 18 12.25 -8.48 20.06
C GLY A 18 11.98 -8.50 18.55
N LYS A 19 10.93 -9.20 18.09
CA LYS A 19 10.59 -9.28 16.66
C LYS A 19 9.92 -8.00 16.17
N ARG A 20 10.30 -7.56 14.96
CA ARG A 20 9.61 -6.47 14.26
C ARG A 20 8.34 -7.02 13.61
N PRO A 21 7.14 -6.49 13.93
CA PRO A 21 5.91 -6.94 13.33
C PRO A 21 5.85 -6.55 11.85
N LEU A 22 5.16 -7.37 11.05
CA LEU A 22 4.84 -7.03 9.66
C LEU A 22 4.10 -5.69 9.60
N SER A 23 4.54 -4.84 8.69
CA SER A 23 3.94 -3.54 8.42
C SER A 23 3.57 -3.44 6.94
N SER A 24 2.46 -2.79 6.66
CA SER A 24 2.05 -2.43 5.30
C SER A 24 2.64 -1.10 4.82
N MET A 25 3.47 -0.45 5.65
CA MET A 25 4.08 0.84 5.28
C MET A 25 4.97 0.70 4.04
N SER A 26 4.68 1.51 3.02
CA SER A 26 5.42 1.56 1.76
C SER A 26 5.85 3.00 1.40
N PRO A 27 6.63 3.69 2.25
CA PRO A 27 7.17 5.00 1.88
C PRO A 27 8.06 4.84 0.64
N THR A 28 7.77 5.59 -0.42
CA THR A 28 8.40 5.41 -1.73
C THR A 28 8.95 6.72 -2.26
N ILE A 29 10.22 6.70 -2.70
CA ILE A 29 10.86 7.77 -3.46
C ILE A 29 11.26 7.19 -4.82
N VAL A 30 10.83 7.83 -5.90
CA VAL A 30 11.14 7.42 -7.28
C VAL A 30 12.26 8.28 -7.82
N TYR A 31 13.23 7.63 -8.45
CA TYR A 31 14.38 8.25 -9.09
C TYR A 31 14.29 8.06 -10.60
N ASP A 32 14.74 9.05 -11.36
CA ASP A 32 14.93 8.90 -12.81
C ASP A 32 16.19 8.06 -13.13
N ALA A 33 16.42 7.80 -14.42
CA ALA A 33 17.59 7.06 -14.88
C ALA A 33 18.93 7.76 -14.59
N LYS A 34 18.93 9.05 -14.23
CA LYS A 34 20.12 9.83 -13.84
C LYS A 34 20.32 9.85 -12.32
N GLY A 35 19.45 9.20 -11.56
CA GLY A 35 19.50 9.17 -10.10
C GLY A 35 18.95 10.43 -9.43
N MET A 36 18.17 11.25 -10.14
CA MET A 36 17.49 12.40 -9.55
C MET A 36 16.13 11.97 -8.97
N PRO A 37 15.79 12.36 -7.73
CA PRO A 37 14.46 12.09 -7.19
C PRO A 37 13.41 12.91 -7.96
N ILE A 38 12.41 12.23 -8.51
CA ILE A 38 11.37 12.84 -9.36
C ILE A 38 9.97 12.77 -8.75
N PHE A 39 9.74 11.88 -7.79
CA PHE A 39 8.45 11.73 -7.13
C PHE A 39 8.62 11.11 -5.75
N THR A 40 7.75 11.48 -4.82
CA THR A 40 7.68 10.86 -3.49
C THR A 40 6.23 10.63 -3.13
N VAL A 41 5.94 9.47 -2.54
CA VAL A 41 4.59 9.12 -2.11
C VAL A 41 4.62 8.19 -0.91
N GLY A 42 3.64 8.38 -0.05
CA GLY A 42 3.35 7.50 1.08
C GLY A 42 1.87 7.55 1.38
N ALA A 43 1.40 6.67 2.25
CA ALA A 43 0.00 6.63 2.67
C ALA A 43 -0.13 6.17 4.13
N ALA A 44 -1.30 6.42 4.71
CA ALA A 44 -1.77 5.83 5.96
C ALA A 44 -3.03 4.98 5.68
N GLY A 45 -3.41 4.08 6.61
CA GLY A 45 -4.63 3.26 6.46
C GLY A 45 -4.43 1.74 6.61
N GLY A 46 -3.34 1.29 7.25
CA GLY A 46 -3.12 -0.14 7.48
C GLY A 46 -2.91 -0.89 6.16
N LYS A 47 -3.72 -1.93 5.88
CA LYS A 47 -3.56 -2.76 4.68
C LYS A 47 -3.77 -2.00 3.37
N THR A 48 -4.49 -0.89 3.38
CA THR A 48 -4.75 -0.09 2.17
C THR A 48 -3.53 0.70 1.72
N ILE A 49 -2.50 0.88 2.56
CA ILE A 49 -1.29 1.67 2.23
C ILE A 49 -0.65 1.19 0.93
N ILE A 50 -0.50 -0.13 0.77
CA ILE A 50 0.15 -0.74 -0.39
C ILE A 50 -0.59 -0.34 -1.68
N MET A 51 -1.92 -0.47 -1.68
CA MET A 51 -2.75 -0.17 -2.86
C MET A 51 -2.80 1.33 -3.15
N GLN A 52 -2.87 2.18 -2.13
CA GLN A 52 -2.86 3.63 -2.31
C GLN A 52 -1.55 4.12 -2.95
N VAL A 53 -0.41 3.61 -2.47
CA VAL A 53 0.90 3.94 -3.04
C VAL A 53 1.01 3.43 -4.48
N ALA A 54 0.61 2.18 -4.74
CA ALA A 54 0.65 1.62 -6.08
C ALA A 54 -0.23 2.41 -7.07
N LYS A 55 -1.47 2.73 -6.69
CA LYS A 55 -2.39 3.53 -7.50
C LYS A 55 -1.81 4.91 -7.80
N ALA A 56 -1.26 5.60 -6.81
CA ALA A 56 -0.67 6.93 -7.02
C ALA A 56 0.52 6.90 -7.98
N LEU A 57 1.35 5.84 -7.93
CA LEU A 57 2.46 5.66 -8.88
C LEU A 57 1.94 5.44 -10.30
N ILE A 58 0.98 4.53 -10.49
CA ILE A 58 0.37 4.25 -11.80
C ILE A 58 -0.31 5.51 -12.35
N ALA A 59 -1.11 6.19 -11.53
CA ALA A 59 -1.81 7.40 -11.93
C ALA A 59 -0.86 8.50 -12.39
N HIS A 60 0.25 8.70 -11.67
CA HIS A 60 1.22 9.72 -12.02
C HIS A 60 2.02 9.36 -13.27
N PHE A 61 2.57 8.14 -13.34
CA PHE A 61 3.52 7.76 -14.38
C PHE A 61 2.89 7.16 -15.63
N ASP A 62 1.84 6.34 -15.48
CA ASP A 62 1.20 5.66 -16.61
C ASP A 62 0.04 6.49 -17.17
N TRP A 63 -0.73 7.17 -16.30
CA TRP A 63 -1.87 7.99 -16.74
C TRP A 63 -1.55 9.48 -16.87
N GLY A 64 -0.34 9.89 -16.48
CA GLY A 64 0.14 11.26 -16.63
C GLY A 64 -0.57 12.28 -15.75
N LEU A 65 -1.22 11.85 -14.66
CA LEU A 65 -1.90 12.75 -13.74
C LEU A 65 -0.91 13.58 -12.91
N SER A 66 -1.35 14.76 -12.47
CA SER A 66 -0.57 15.54 -11.50
C SER A 66 -0.45 14.78 -10.17
N ALA A 67 0.51 15.16 -9.32
CA ALA A 67 0.63 14.57 -8.00
C ALA A 67 -0.66 14.73 -7.17
N GLN A 68 -1.30 15.89 -7.28
CA GLN A 68 -2.56 16.21 -6.59
C GLN A 68 -3.71 15.33 -7.10
N ASP A 69 -3.84 15.19 -8.42
CA ASP A 69 -4.91 14.38 -9.01
C ASP A 69 -4.69 12.88 -8.72
N SER A 70 -3.44 12.42 -8.74
CA SER A 70 -3.07 11.03 -8.46
C SER A 70 -3.50 10.58 -7.05
N ILE A 71 -3.36 11.46 -6.05
CA ILE A 71 -3.82 11.17 -4.68
C ILE A 71 -5.32 11.44 -4.48
N ALA A 72 -5.96 12.24 -5.34
CA ALA A 72 -7.39 12.57 -5.26
C ALA A 72 -8.31 11.48 -5.81
N LEU A 73 -7.78 10.51 -6.56
CA LEU A 73 -8.54 9.33 -6.98
C LEU A 73 -9.07 8.56 -5.77
N GLY A 74 -10.28 8.01 -5.86
CA GLY A 74 -10.91 7.25 -4.77
C GLY A 74 -10.19 5.94 -4.42
N LEU A 75 -10.25 5.51 -3.16
CA LEU A 75 -9.64 4.25 -2.72
C LEU A 75 -10.29 3.03 -3.38
N GLU A 76 -9.46 2.16 -3.95
CA GLU A 76 -9.81 0.82 -4.40
C GLU A 76 -8.98 -0.19 -3.62
N PHE A 77 -9.63 -1.13 -2.94
CA PHE A 77 -8.94 -2.12 -2.10
C PHE A 77 -9.62 -3.47 -2.17
N PHE A 78 -8.86 -4.53 -2.44
CA PHE A 78 -9.36 -5.89 -2.37
C PHE A 78 -9.06 -6.50 -0.99
N ASN A 79 -10.09 -6.95 -0.29
CA ASN A 79 -9.97 -7.62 1.00
C ASN A 79 -10.47 -9.07 0.91
N GLY A 80 -10.61 -9.75 2.06
CA GLY A 80 -11.06 -11.15 2.08
C GLY A 80 -12.50 -11.37 1.64
N ASP A 81 -13.30 -10.30 1.63
CA ASP A 81 -14.74 -10.33 1.36
C ASP A 81 -15.09 -9.78 -0.04
N GLY A 82 -14.15 -9.11 -0.70
CA GLY A 82 -14.29 -8.63 -2.08
C GLY A 82 -13.61 -7.29 -2.35
N LEU A 83 -14.08 -6.62 -3.40
CA LEU A 83 -13.65 -5.28 -3.78
C LEU A 83 -14.35 -4.23 -2.90
N VAL A 84 -13.55 -3.36 -2.29
CA VAL A 84 -13.99 -2.20 -1.53
C VAL A 84 -13.65 -0.96 -2.35
N LEU A 85 -14.65 -0.11 -2.57
CA LEU A 85 -14.54 1.15 -3.29
C LEU A 85 -14.90 2.30 -2.37
N GLU A 86 -14.15 3.39 -2.45
CA GLU A 86 -14.54 4.66 -1.86
C GLU A 86 -15.78 5.20 -2.58
N GLN A 87 -16.67 5.82 -1.81
CA GLN A 87 -17.87 6.42 -2.36
C GLN A 87 -17.52 7.47 -3.42
N GLY A 88 -18.10 7.35 -4.62
CA GLY A 88 -17.83 8.25 -5.73
C GLY A 88 -16.70 7.79 -6.66
N THR A 89 -16.06 6.64 -6.39
CA THR A 89 -15.14 5.99 -7.34
C THR A 89 -15.95 5.34 -8.47
N SER A 90 -15.57 5.61 -9.73
CA SER A 90 -16.23 5.14 -10.95
C SER A 90 -15.36 4.22 -11.78
#